data_AF-A0A0B0PWJ9-F1
#
_entry.id   AF-A0A0B0PWJ9-F1
#
_cell.length_a   1.000
_cell.length_b   1.000
_cell.length_c   1.000
_cell.angle_alpha   90.00
_cell.angle_beta   90.00
_cell.angle_gamma   90.00
#
_symmetry.space_group_name_H-M   'P 1'
#
loop_
_entity.id
_entity.type
_entity.pdbx_description
1 polymer ?
#
loop_
_entity_poly.entity_id
_entity_poly.type
_entity_poly.pdbx_seq_one_letter_code
_entity_poly.pdbx_strand_id
1 'polypeptide(L)'
;IIGGANNLLVSPTPPPLAMLGKAFDFIRLERNVLHVGGATPSGKILSFAKKHDLSSFELMQKLPGTLGGMIAMNAGLKEWEIFNNLIAIRTEHGWVEKSQIEHGYRFAKIEGVIYEATFTCQNGFDENLLSMFKKMRDNQPKEPSAGSCFKNPVGHFAGKLIEEAG
;
A
#
# COMPACT_ATOMS: atom_id res chain seq x y z
N ILE A 1 -5.08 7.37 13.88
CA ILE A 1 -5.71 6.32 13.05
C ILE A 1 -4.67 5.27 12.70
N ILE A 2 -5.03 4.00 12.67
CA ILE A 2 -4.19 2.90 12.19
C ILE A 2 -4.94 2.09 11.11
N GLY A 3 -4.18 1.51 10.18
CA GLY A 3 -4.69 0.50 9.23
C GLY A 3 -4.52 -0.91 9.80
N GLY A 4 -4.07 -1.86 8.97
CA GLY A 4 -3.73 -3.22 9.40
C GLY A 4 -2.51 -3.35 10.35
N ALA A 5 -1.92 -2.22 10.76
CA ALA A 5 -0.76 -2.14 11.65
C ALA A 5 0.48 -2.96 11.21
N ASN A 6 0.60 -3.27 9.92
CA ASN A 6 1.70 -4.08 9.36
C ASN A 6 3.06 -3.37 9.27
N ASN A 7 3.15 -2.13 9.75
CA ASN A 7 4.36 -1.31 9.77
C ASN A 7 4.42 -0.44 11.03
N LEU A 8 3.89 -0.94 12.16
CA LEU A 8 3.85 -0.22 13.44
C LEU A 8 4.36 -1.14 14.56
N LEU A 9 5.13 -0.55 15.48
CA LEU A 9 5.39 -1.12 16.80
C LEU A 9 4.65 -0.27 17.83
N VAL A 10 3.66 -0.87 18.50
CA VAL A 10 2.77 -0.14 19.42
C VAL A 10 3.29 -0.29 20.85
N SER A 11 3.46 0.83 21.55
CA SER A 11 3.83 0.86 22.97
C SER A 11 2.81 0.07 23.82
N PRO A 12 3.21 -0.54 24.96
CA PRO A 12 2.28 -1.08 25.95
C PRO A 12 1.27 -0.04 26.49
N THR A 13 1.58 1.25 26.35
CA THR A 13 0.75 2.39 26.77
C THR A 13 0.43 3.30 25.56
N PRO A 14 -0.34 2.82 24.57
CA PRO A 14 -0.62 3.62 23.40
C PRO A 14 -1.63 4.73 23.71
N PRO A 15 -1.62 5.85 22.96
CA PRO A 15 -2.75 6.78 22.97
C PRO A 15 -4.01 6.08 22.42
N PRO A 16 -5.20 6.68 22.55
CA PRO A 16 -6.40 6.17 21.90
C PRO A 16 -6.17 5.94 20.40
N LEU A 17 -6.41 4.70 19.96
CA LEU A 17 -6.28 4.30 18.56
C LEU A 17 -7.67 4.12 17.95
N ALA A 18 -7.77 4.38 16.65
CA ALA A 18 -8.99 4.18 15.88
C ALA A 18 -8.65 3.58 14.51
N MET A 19 -9.57 2.76 14.00
CA MET A 19 -9.50 2.11 12.70
C MET A 19 -10.73 2.46 11.89
N LEU A 20 -10.55 2.60 10.57
CA LEU A 20 -11.68 2.75 9.66
C LEU A 20 -12.53 1.48 9.65
N GLY A 21 -13.85 1.65 9.79
CA GLY A 21 -14.81 0.54 9.77
C GLY A 21 -15.16 0.07 8.35
N LYS A 22 -16.08 -0.90 8.26
CA LYS A 22 -16.51 -1.53 6.98
C LYS A 22 -17.08 -0.55 5.95
N ALA A 23 -17.59 0.60 6.37
CA ALA A 23 -18.06 1.64 5.46
C ALA A 23 -16.96 2.17 4.52
N PHE A 24 -15.69 1.99 4.89
CA PHE A 24 -14.52 2.36 4.10
C PHE A 24 -13.80 1.15 3.47
N ASP A 25 -14.43 -0.03 3.45
CA ASP A 25 -13.95 -1.23 2.75
C ASP A 25 -14.80 -1.49 1.51
N PHE A 26 -14.53 -0.73 0.45
CA PHE A 26 -15.25 -0.83 -0.82
C PHE A 26 -14.30 -0.69 -2.00
N ILE A 27 -14.79 -1.15 -3.16
CA ILE A 27 -14.17 -0.95 -4.46
C ILE A 27 -15.29 -0.61 -5.45
N ARG A 28 -15.14 0.48 -6.21
CA ARG A 28 -16.03 0.86 -7.31
C ARG A 28 -15.20 1.17 -8.54
N LEU A 29 -15.65 0.74 -9.71
CA LEU A 29 -15.03 1.05 -10.98
C LEU A 29 -15.99 1.91 -11.80
N GLU A 30 -15.60 3.16 -12.06
CA GLU A 30 -16.43 4.15 -12.74
C GLU A 30 -15.61 4.83 -13.84
N ARG A 31 -16.02 4.72 -15.11
CA ARG A 31 -15.35 5.38 -16.26
C ARG A 31 -13.82 5.17 -16.28
N ASN A 32 -13.36 3.94 -16.05
CA ASN A 32 -11.94 3.55 -15.96
C ASN A 32 -11.15 4.14 -14.79
N VAL A 33 -11.84 4.70 -13.80
CA VAL A 33 -11.25 5.13 -12.53
C VAL A 33 -11.67 4.15 -11.44
N LEU A 34 -10.69 3.59 -10.73
CA LEU A 34 -10.94 2.70 -9.60
C LEU A 34 -10.96 3.52 -8.31
N HIS A 35 -12.10 3.51 -7.64
CA HIS A 35 -12.32 4.08 -6.32
C HIS A 35 -12.18 2.99 -5.27
N VAL A 36 -11.27 3.17 -4.32
CA VAL A 36 -10.98 2.17 -3.29
C VAL A 36 -11.04 2.85 -1.93
N GLY A 37 -11.81 2.27 -1.01
CA GLY A 37 -11.88 2.76 0.37
C GLY A 37 -10.57 2.52 1.15
N GLY A 38 -10.27 3.39 2.11
CA GLY A 38 -9.03 3.36 2.90
C GLY A 38 -8.85 2.11 3.77
N ALA A 39 -9.95 1.44 4.13
CA ALA A 39 -9.93 0.19 4.91
C ALA A 39 -9.78 -1.06 4.03
N THR A 40 -9.83 -0.93 2.70
CA THR A 40 -9.82 -2.08 1.79
C THR A 40 -8.48 -2.83 1.87
N PRO A 41 -8.48 -4.14 2.18
CA PRO A 41 -7.27 -4.95 2.22
C PRO A 41 -6.66 -5.14 0.82
N SER A 42 -5.33 -5.16 0.73
CA SER A 42 -4.59 -5.41 -0.51
C SER A 42 -5.06 -6.64 -1.30
N GLY A 43 -5.32 -7.76 -0.62
CA GLY A 43 -5.78 -9.00 -1.27
C GLY A 43 -7.15 -8.86 -1.93
N LYS A 44 -8.03 -8.01 -1.37
CA LYS A 44 -9.34 -7.69 -1.97
C LYS A 44 -9.17 -6.82 -3.22
N ILE A 45 -8.28 -5.83 -3.16
CA ILE A 45 -7.92 -4.98 -4.32
C ILE A 45 -7.37 -5.85 -5.46
N LEU A 46 -6.42 -6.73 -5.14
CA LEU A 46 -5.82 -7.64 -6.11
C LEU A 46 -6.84 -8.56 -6.77
N SER A 47 -7.70 -9.19 -5.96
CA SER A 47 -8.74 -10.10 -6.47
C SER A 47 -9.73 -9.38 -7.37
N PHE A 48 -10.08 -8.14 -7.03
CA PHE A 48 -10.93 -7.29 -7.86
C PHE A 48 -10.23 -6.94 -9.18
N ALA A 49 -8.98 -6.47 -9.14
CA ALA A 49 -8.21 -6.12 -10.32
C ALA A 49 -8.09 -7.30 -11.28
N LYS A 50 -7.73 -8.49 -10.78
CA LYS A 50 -7.66 -9.73 -11.57
C LYS A 50 -9.00 -10.08 -12.21
N LYS A 51 -10.11 -9.99 -11.46
CA LYS A 51 -11.45 -10.29 -11.96
C LYS A 51 -11.90 -9.33 -13.07
N HIS A 52 -11.46 -8.08 -13.00
CA HIS A 52 -11.85 -7.01 -13.90
C HIS A 52 -10.78 -6.68 -14.95
N ASP A 53 -9.75 -7.52 -15.09
CA ASP A 53 -8.63 -7.34 -16.02
C ASP A 53 -7.89 -6.00 -15.87
N LEU A 54 -7.76 -5.48 -14.65
CA LEU A 54 -7.13 -4.18 -14.40
C LEU A 54 -5.63 -4.31 -14.14
N SER A 55 -4.80 -3.67 -14.97
CA SER A 55 -3.35 -3.65 -14.82
C SER A 55 -2.88 -2.80 -13.63
N SER A 56 -1.63 -2.99 -13.24
CA SER A 56 -0.88 -2.19 -12.25
C SER A 56 -1.25 -2.41 -10.77
N PHE A 57 -2.14 -3.35 -10.48
CA PHE A 57 -2.49 -3.76 -9.12
C PHE A 57 -1.85 -5.10 -8.72
N GLU A 58 -1.07 -5.73 -9.60
CA GLU A 58 -0.31 -6.96 -9.34
C GLU A 58 0.69 -6.76 -8.20
N LEU A 59 1.19 -5.52 -8.02
CA LEU A 59 2.02 -5.09 -6.88
C LEU A 59 1.40 -5.47 -5.52
N MET A 60 0.07 -5.61 -5.43
CA MET A 60 -0.63 -5.99 -4.20
C MET A 60 -0.36 -7.44 -3.77
N GLN A 61 0.22 -8.29 -4.63
CA GLN A 61 0.47 -9.72 -4.38
C GLN A 61 1.37 -10.00 -3.18
N LYS A 62 0.80 -10.40 -2.04
CA LYS A 62 1.49 -10.51 -0.73
C LYS A 62 1.97 -9.18 -0.14
N LEU A 63 1.38 -8.05 -0.52
CA LEU A 63 1.61 -6.79 0.19
C LEU A 63 0.64 -6.75 1.37
N PRO A 64 1.07 -6.78 2.65
CA PRO A 64 0.12 -6.73 3.76
C PRO A 64 -0.40 -5.31 3.98
N GLY A 65 -1.60 -5.20 4.55
CA GLY A 65 -2.20 -3.93 4.98
C GLY A 65 -3.43 -3.49 4.20
N THR A 66 -3.93 -2.32 4.58
CA THR A 66 -5.08 -1.65 3.97
C THR A 66 -4.62 -0.49 3.11
N LEU A 67 -5.47 -0.07 2.17
CA LEU A 67 -5.17 1.01 1.22
C LEU A 67 -4.61 2.27 1.88
N GLY A 68 -5.24 2.76 2.94
CA GLY A 68 -4.80 3.99 3.60
C GLY A 68 -3.36 3.86 4.15
N GLY A 69 -3.03 2.73 4.77
CA GLY A 69 -1.67 2.46 5.23
C GLY A 69 -0.67 2.33 4.08
N MET A 70 -1.09 1.70 2.98
CA MET A 70 -0.25 1.56 1.79
C MET A 70 0.06 2.93 1.16
N ILE A 71 -0.91 3.83 1.07
CA ILE A 71 -0.70 5.19 0.53
C ILE A 71 0.18 6.02 1.48
N ALA A 72 -0.09 6.00 2.79
CA ALA A 72 0.74 6.72 3.77
C ALA A 72 2.23 6.33 3.72
N MET A 73 2.49 5.07 3.35
CA MET A 73 3.84 4.52 3.22
C MET A 73 4.41 4.56 1.79
N ASN A 74 3.69 5.13 0.82
CA ASN A 74 3.96 4.93 -0.61
C ASN A 74 4.44 3.49 -0.90
N ALA A 75 3.61 2.53 -0.49
CA ALA A 75 3.97 1.13 -0.44
C ALA A 75 4.28 0.63 -1.85
N GLY A 76 5.32 -0.17 -1.96
CA GLY A 76 5.88 -0.52 -3.25
C GLY A 76 6.99 -1.55 -3.16
N LEU A 77 7.56 -1.88 -4.31
CA LEU A 77 8.73 -2.73 -4.45
C LEU A 77 9.56 -2.16 -5.60
N LYS A 78 10.83 -1.84 -5.34
CA LYS A 78 11.72 -1.21 -6.34
C LYS A 78 11.04 0.00 -7.00
N GLU A 79 10.84 0.00 -8.31
CA GLU A 79 10.20 1.06 -9.11
C GLU A 79 8.65 1.04 -9.10
N TRP A 80 8.05 -0.03 -8.59
CA TRP A 80 6.60 -0.17 -8.54
C TRP A 80 6.07 0.34 -7.20
N GLU A 81 5.43 1.50 -7.20
CA GLU A 81 4.84 2.08 -6.01
C GLU A 81 3.36 2.41 -6.22
N ILE A 82 2.59 2.46 -5.13
CA ILE A 82 1.16 2.75 -5.20
C ILE A 82 0.88 4.13 -5.81
N PHE A 83 1.79 5.09 -5.63
CA PHE A 83 1.67 6.42 -6.23
C PHE A 83 1.82 6.41 -7.76
N ASN A 84 2.39 5.36 -8.39
CA ASN A 84 2.55 5.32 -9.85
C ASN A 84 1.21 5.51 -10.58
N ASN A 85 0.11 5.01 -10.01
CA ASN A 85 -1.24 5.06 -10.62
C ASN A 85 -2.26 5.87 -9.80
N LEU A 86 -1.84 6.49 -8.71
CA LEU A 86 -2.73 7.29 -7.85
C LEU A 86 -3.16 8.58 -8.58
N ILE A 87 -4.46 8.87 -8.57
CA ILE A 87 -5.03 10.14 -9.06
C ILE A 87 -5.18 11.10 -7.88
N ALA A 88 -5.93 10.70 -6.86
CA ALA A 88 -6.23 11.53 -5.69
C ALA A 88 -6.60 10.69 -4.47
N ILE A 89 -6.58 11.31 -3.31
CA ILE A 89 -7.11 10.77 -2.06
C ILE A 89 -8.25 11.65 -1.56
N ARG A 90 -9.16 11.07 -0.78
CA ARG A 90 -10.19 11.81 -0.04
C ARG A 90 -9.92 11.71 1.45
N THR A 91 -9.86 12.87 2.10
CA THR A 91 -9.73 13.01 3.55
C THR A 91 -10.93 13.75 4.14
N GLU A 92 -10.92 14.01 5.44
CA GLU A 92 -11.86 14.92 6.10
C GLU A 92 -11.80 16.36 5.57
N HIS A 93 -10.69 16.73 4.93
CA HIS A 93 -10.49 18.05 4.33
C HIS A 93 -10.94 18.11 2.86
N GLY A 94 -11.40 16.99 2.28
CA GLY A 94 -11.85 16.90 0.89
C GLY A 94 -10.91 16.08 0.02
N TRP A 95 -10.97 16.31 -1.29
CA TRP A 95 -10.11 15.64 -2.26
C TRP A 95 -8.76 16.34 -2.37
N VAL A 96 -7.68 15.57 -2.38
CA VAL A 96 -6.30 16.03 -2.57
C VAL A 96 -5.71 15.27 -3.75
N GLU A 97 -5.29 15.99 -4.78
CA GLU A 97 -4.68 15.39 -5.97
C GLU A 97 -3.28 14.86 -5.64
N LYS A 98 -2.84 13.80 -6.32
CA LYS A 98 -1.47 13.26 -6.21
C LYS A 98 -0.41 14.35 -6.36
N SER A 99 -0.62 15.31 -7.26
CA SER A 99 0.29 16.44 -7.54
C SER A 99 0.54 17.34 -6.32
N GLN A 100 -0.37 17.34 -5.34
CA GLN A 100 -0.30 18.15 -4.13
C GLN A 100 0.28 17.37 -2.94
N ILE A 101 0.54 16.07 -3.11
CA ILE A 101 1.05 15.20 -2.05
C ILE A 101 2.56 15.05 -2.24
N GLU A 102 3.36 15.58 -1.31
CA GLU A 102 4.79 15.29 -1.27
C GLU A 102 5.00 13.82 -0.90
N HIS A 103 5.66 13.05 -1.77
CA HIS A 103 5.87 11.61 -1.59
C HIS A 103 7.22 11.18 -2.14
N GLY A 104 7.66 9.99 -1.73
CA GLY A 104 8.87 9.37 -2.24
C GLY A 104 9.10 8.01 -1.59
N TYR A 105 10.36 7.56 -1.55
CA TYR A 105 10.69 6.23 -1.03
C TYR A 105 10.25 6.06 0.43
N ARG A 106 9.19 5.26 0.61
CA ARG A 106 8.61 4.89 1.91
C ARG A 106 8.09 6.08 2.73
N PHE A 107 7.54 7.10 2.08
CA PHE A 107 6.81 8.17 2.76
C PHE A 107 5.82 8.88 1.82
N ALA A 108 4.75 9.43 2.41
CA ALA A 108 3.90 10.45 1.82
C ALA A 108 3.44 11.43 2.92
N LYS A 109 3.49 12.74 2.65
CA LYS A 109 2.99 13.78 3.56
C LYS A 109 1.51 13.98 3.30
N ILE A 110 0.68 13.43 4.18
CA ILE A 110 -0.78 13.45 4.06
C ILE A 110 -1.35 14.06 5.35
N GLU A 111 -2.18 15.08 5.19
CA GLU A 111 -2.95 15.65 6.28
C GLU A 111 -4.30 14.95 6.38
N GLY A 112 -4.58 14.42 7.57
CA GLY A 112 -5.84 13.74 7.88
C GLY A 112 -5.86 12.24 7.57
N VAL A 113 -7.07 11.72 7.44
CA VAL A 113 -7.38 10.30 7.33
C VAL A 113 -7.80 9.95 5.91
N ILE A 114 -7.12 8.99 5.30
CA ILE A 114 -7.43 8.54 3.94
C ILE A 114 -8.70 7.67 3.98
N TYR A 115 -9.84 8.24 3.58
CA TYR A 115 -11.12 7.55 3.50
C TYR A 115 -11.29 6.79 2.19
N GLU A 116 -10.76 7.34 1.10
CA GLU A 116 -10.88 6.81 -0.25
C GLU A 116 -9.66 7.25 -1.07
N ALA A 117 -9.28 6.46 -2.08
CA ALA A 117 -8.35 6.89 -3.10
C ALA A 117 -8.82 6.44 -4.48
N THR A 118 -8.45 7.22 -5.49
CA THR A 118 -8.77 6.98 -6.89
C THR A 118 -7.51 6.65 -7.68
N PHE A 119 -7.63 5.71 -8.61
CA PHE A 119 -6.53 5.23 -9.43
C PHE A 119 -6.88 5.27 -10.91
N THR A 120 -5.90 5.60 -11.74
CA THR A 120 -6.00 5.33 -13.18
C THR A 120 -5.96 3.84 -13.40
N CYS A 121 -6.83 3.33 -14.26
CA CYS A 121 -6.84 1.91 -14.61
C CYS A 121 -6.87 1.72 -16.11
N GLN A 122 -6.21 0.66 -16.55
CA GLN A 122 -6.22 0.18 -17.92
C GLN A 122 -6.42 -1.33 -17.90
N ASN A 123 -6.98 -1.86 -18.98
CA ASN A 123 -7.09 -3.31 -19.11
C ASN A 123 -5.70 -3.95 -19.31
N GLY A 124 -5.56 -5.22 -18.94
CA GLY A 124 -4.34 -6.00 -19.14
C GLY A 124 -3.69 -6.40 -17.81
N PHE A 125 -4.41 -7.12 -16.97
CA PHE A 125 -3.83 -7.74 -15.77
C PHE A 125 -2.76 -8.77 -16.18
N ASP A 126 -1.55 -8.66 -15.65
CA ASP A 126 -0.41 -9.50 -16.04
C ASP A 126 -0.10 -10.59 -14.99
N GLU A 127 -0.46 -11.84 -15.31
CA GLU A 127 -0.17 -13.00 -14.45
C GLU A 127 1.34 -13.29 -14.31
N ASN A 128 2.17 -12.92 -15.30
CA ASN A 128 3.62 -13.05 -15.19
C ASN A 128 4.17 -12.04 -14.19
N LEU A 129 3.67 -10.80 -14.26
CA LEU A 129 4.02 -9.75 -13.30
C LEU A 129 3.56 -10.11 -11.88
N LEU A 130 2.38 -10.71 -11.75
CA LEU A 130 1.88 -11.26 -10.49
C LEU A 130 2.83 -12.32 -9.91
N SER A 131 3.23 -13.27 -10.73
CA SER A 131 4.16 -14.34 -10.36
C SER A 131 5.54 -13.78 -9.97
N MET A 132 6.01 -12.75 -10.68
CA MET A 132 7.24 -12.03 -10.35
C MET A 132 7.16 -11.39 -8.96
N PHE A 133 6.08 -10.65 -8.66
CA PHE A 133 5.89 -10.03 -7.33
C PHE A 133 5.80 -11.06 -6.22
N LYS A 134 5.13 -12.20 -6.47
CA LYS A 134 5.09 -13.32 -5.53
C LYS A 134 6.51 -13.80 -5.22
N LYS A 135 7.33 -14.08 -6.24
CA LYS A 135 8.72 -14.55 -6.08
C LYS A 135 9.57 -13.54 -5.32
N MET A 136 9.47 -12.25 -5.63
CA MET A 136 10.24 -11.21 -4.94
C MET A 136 9.91 -11.09 -3.44
N ARG A 137 8.74 -11.58 -3.01
CA ARG A 137 8.31 -11.60 -1.60
C ARG A 137 8.38 -12.99 -0.95
N ASP A 138 8.91 -14.00 -1.64
CA ASP A 138 9.02 -15.36 -1.07
C ASP A 138 10.10 -15.44 0.04
N ASN A 139 11.04 -14.48 0.09
CA ASN A 139 12.05 -14.38 1.16
C ASN A 139 11.55 -13.71 2.45
N GLN A 140 10.29 -13.27 2.49
CA GLN A 140 9.72 -12.63 3.68
C GLN A 140 9.31 -13.67 4.74
N PRO A 141 9.39 -13.33 6.04
CA PRO A 141 9.03 -14.25 7.11
C PRO A 141 7.57 -14.70 7.01
N LYS A 142 7.31 -15.96 7.40
CA LYS A 142 5.95 -16.53 7.47
C LYS A 142 5.24 -16.15 8.77
N GLU A 143 6.01 -15.94 9.83
CA GLU A 143 5.52 -15.53 11.15
C GLU A 143 5.14 -14.04 11.17
N PRO A 144 4.28 -13.62 12.11
CA PRO A 144 3.94 -12.20 12.28
C PRO A 144 5.17 -11.31 12.44
N SER A 145 5.23 -10.24 11.66
CA SER A 145 6.31 -9.23 11.71
C SER A 145 5.74 -7.84 11.42
N ALA A 146 6.51 -6.81 11.77
CA ALA A 146 6.20 -5.40 11.45
C ALA A 146 6.80 -4.96 10.09
N GLY A 147 7.18 -5.92 9.23
CA GLY A 147 7.90 -5.63 7.99
C GLY A 147 9.38 -5.33 8.20
N SER A 148 10.01 -4.66 7.23
CA SER A 148 11.41 -4.26 7.33
C SER A 148 11.62 -3.19 8.39
N CYS A 149 12.42 -3.49 9.42
CA CYS A 149 12.70 -2.56 10.52
C CYS A 149 13.51 -1.32 10.10
N PHE A 150 14.30 -1.44 9.03
CA PHE A 150 15.21 -0.38 8.57
C PHE A 150 14.96 -0.04 7.10
N LYS A 151 15.09 1.25 6.76
CA LYS A 151 15.17 1.70 5.36
C LYS A 151 16.52 1.26 4.77
N ASN A 152 16.54 0.99 3.47
CA ASN A 152 17.80 0.71 2.78
C ASN A 152 18.66 1.99 2.72
N PRO A 153 19.94 1.94 3.12
CA PRO A 153 20.88 3.02 2.86
C PRO A 153 21.13 3.15 1.35
N VAL A 154 21.53 4.34 0.90
CA VAL A 154 21.89 4.56 -0.51
C VAL A 154 22.99 3.59 -0.92
N GLY A 155 22.75 2.78 -1.96
CA GLY A 155 23.71 1.81 -2.49
C GLY A 155 23.81 0.48 -1.72
N HIS A 156 23.05 0.29 -0.63
CA HIS A 156 23.13 -0.90 0.22
C HIS A 156 21.75 -1.49 0.54
N PHE A 157 21.74 -2.72 1.06
CA PHE A 157 20.55 -3.39 1.59
C PHE A 157 20.69 -3.56 3.09
N ALA A 158 19.73 -3.06 3.86
CA ALA A 158 19.80 -3.12 5.33
C ALA A 158 19.89 -4.56 5.83
N GLY A 159 19.10 -5.48 5.24
CA GLY A 159 19.16 -6.91 5.59
C GLY A 159 20.55 -7.52 5.40
N LYS A 160 21.20 -7.20 4.27
CA LYS A 160 22.58 -7.65 4.00
C LYS A 160 23.58 -7.12 5.01
N LEU A 161 23.50 -5.83 5.35
CA LEU A 161 24.40 -5.22 6.34
C LEU A 161 24.21 -5.82 7.74
N ILE A 162 22.97 -6.19 8.11
CA ILE A 162 22.68 -6.86 9.37
C ILE A 162 23.25 -8.29 9.35
N GLU A 163 23.01 -9.05 8.27
CA GLU A 163 23.56 -10.40 8.11
C GLU A 163 25.10 -10.43 8.15
N GLU A 164 25.75 -9.43 7.56
CA GLU A 164 27.22 -9.27 7.60
C GLU A 164 27.76 -8.94 8.99
N ALA A 165 26.92 -8.42 9.90
CA ALA A 165 27.30 -8.06 11.27
C ALA A 165 27.19 -9.24 12.27
N GLY A 166 26.59 -10.37 11.87
CA GLY A 166 26.33 -11.54 12.72
C GLY A 166 25.04 -11.46 13.52
#